data_AF-I3V9M7-F1
#
_entry.id   AF-I3V9M7-F1
#
_cell.length_a   1.000
_cell.length_b   1.000
_cell.length_c   1.000
_cell.angle_alpha   90.00
_cell.angle_beta   90.00
_cell.angle_gamma   90.00
#
_symmetry.space_group_name_H-M   'P 1'
#
loop_
_entity.id
_entity.type
_entity.pdbx_description
1 polymer ?
#
loop_
_entity_poly.entity_id
_entity_poly.type
_entity_poly.pdbx_seq_one_letter_code
_entity_poly.pdbx_strand_id
1 'polypeptide(L)'
;RDKSIEEAQAILDFTNKAAAIVVSKLLKSAVSNAVNNFNFNINNLYVKKIFVNQGVRMKRLLPRAKGRSNQIQKNTSHITIFVASNESESERKVVSSGSKE
;
A
#
# COMPACT_ATOMS: atom_id res chain seq x y z
N ARG A 1 -3.55 3.30 -6.76
CA ARG A 1 -3.98 4.35 -5.82
C ARG A 1 -5.34 4.81 -6.28
N ASP A 2 -6.23 5.21 -5.37
CA ASP A 2 -7.52 5.84 -5.68
C ASP A 2 -8.51 4.96 -6.48
N LYS A 3 -8.36 3.63 -6.34
CA LYS A 3 -9.26 2.64 -6.95
C LYS A 3 -10.11 1.98 -5.87
N SER A 4 -11.27 1.51 -6.27
CA SER A 4 -12.09 0.63 -5.42
C SER A 4 -11.34 -0.66 -5.10
N ILE A 5 -11.72 -1.34 -4.02
CA ILE A 5 -11.04 -2.57 -3.59
C ILE A 5 -11.15 -3.67 -4.65
N GLU A 6 -12.32 -3.84 -5.27
CA GLU A 6 -12.55 -4.87 -6.29
C GLU A 6 -11.71 -4.63 -7.55
N GLU A 7 -11.68 -3.38 -8.04
CA GLU A 7 -10.84 -3.02 -9.19
C GLU A 7 -9.35 -3.18 -8.85
N ALA A 8 -8.94 -2.79 -7.65
CA ALA A 8 -7.56 -2.93 -7.21
C ALA A 8 -7.12 -4.40 -7.11
N GLN A 9 -7.99 -5.31 -6.65
CA GLN A 9 -7.71 -6.75 -6.62
C GLN A 9 -7.55 -7.31 -8.03
N ALA A 10 -8.49 -7.03 -8.93
CA ALA A 10 -8.41 -7.49 -10.31
C ALA A 10 -7.11 -7.06 -10.98
N ILE A 11 -6.72 -5.79 -10.82
CA ILE A 11 -5.46 -5.29 -11.39
C ILE A 11 -4.25 -6.04 -10.83
N LEU A 12 -4.21 -6.29 -9.53
CA LEU A 12 -3.09 -6.98 -8.89
C LEU A 12 -2.98 -8.44 -9.35
N ASP A 13 -4.11 -9.12 -9.54
CA ASP A 13 -4.11 -10.53 -9.95
C ASP A 13 -3.63 -10.71 -11.41
N PHE A 14 -3.90 -9.73 -12.29
CA PHE A 14 -3.46 -9.77 -13.69
C PHE A 14 -2.13 -9.04 -13.97
N THR A 15 -1.51 -8.43 -12.95
CA THR A 15 -0.24 -7.71 -13.13
C THR A 15 0.94 -8.69 -13.15
N ASN A 16 1.70 -8.73 -14.25
CA ASN A 16 2.92 -9.55 -14.38
C ASN A 16 4.14 -8.92 -13.69
N LYS A 17 4.06 -8.70 -12.36
CA LYS A 17 5.17 -8.23 -11.53
C LYS A 17 5.21 -9.06 -10.25
N ALA A 18 6.39 -9.52 -9.84
CA ALA A 18 6.56 -10.28 -8.60
C ALA A 18 6.03 -9.54 -7.35
N ALA A 19 6.10 -8.21 -7.35
CA ALA A 19 5.57 -7.38 -6.26
C ALA A 19 4.04 -7.48 -6.10
N ALA A 20 3.30 -7.86 -7.15
CA ALA A 20 1.85 -7.91 -7.13
C ALA A 20 1.31 -8.91 -6.10
N ILE A 21 1.98 -10.06 -5.96
CA ILE A 21 1.62 -11.10 -4.98
C ILE A 21 1.68 -10.56 -3.55
N VAL A 22 2.75 -9.83 -3.22
CA VAL A 22 2.96 -9.24 -1.89
C VAL A 22 1.92 -8.16 -1.61
N VAL A 23 1.64 -7.29 -2.59
CA VAL A 23 0.66 -6.21 -2.44
C VAL A 23 -0.78 -6.74 -2.37
N SER A 24 -1.12 -7.80 -3.13
CA SER A 24 -2.42 -8.47 -3.06
C SER A 24 -2.69 -9.03 -1.68
N LYS A 25 -1.69 -9.69 -1.06
CA LYS A 25 -1.78 -10.16 0.32
C LYS A 25 -2.00 -9.01 1.31
N LEU A 26 -1.27 -7.90 1.15
CA LEU A 26 -1.39 -6.73 2.01
C LEU A 26 -2.78 -6.10 1.88
N LEU A 27 -3.29 -5.95 0.65
CA LEU A 27 -4.61 -5.39 0.39
C LEU A 27 -5.72 -6.23 1.03
N LYS A 28 -5.67 -7.57 0.88
CA LYS A 28 -6.61 -8.50 1.54
C LYS A 28 -6.58 -8.35 3.06
N SER A 29 -5.38 -8.24 3.64
CA SER A 29 -5.23 -8.00 5.08
C SER A 29 -5.80 -6.64 5.52
N ALA A 30 -5.56 -5.58 4.74
CA ALA A 30 -6.08 -4.24 5.05
C ALA A 30 -7.62 -4.20 5.01
N VAL A 31 -8.24 -4.86 4.03
CA VAL A 31 -9.70 -5.00 3.94
C VAL A 31 -10.25 -5.76 5.14
N SER A 32 -9.64 -6.89 5.51
CA SER A 32 -10.05 -7.67 6.69
C SER A 32 -9.97 -6.84 7.98
N ASN A 33 -8.91 -6.05 8.15
CA ASN A 33 -8.78 -5.15 9.31
C ASN A 33 -9.87 -4.07 9.32
N ALA A 34 -10.21 -3.51 8.16
CA ALA A 34 -11.26 -2.50 8.05
C ALA A 34 -12.66 -3.05 8.38
N VAL A 35 -12.96 -4.28 7.97
CA VAL A 35 -14.23 -4.95 8.26
C VAL A 35 -14.31 -5.35 9.73
N ASN A 36 -13.28 -6.00 10.27
CA ASN A 36 -13.34 -6.60 11.61
C ASN A 36 -13.20 -5.58 12.74
N ASN A 37 -12.36 -4.53 12.56
CA ASN A 37 -12.07 -3.58 13.63
C ASN A 37 -12.91 -2.30 13.54
N PHE A 38 -13.32 -1.89 12.33
CA PHE A 38 -14.03 -0.64 12.09
C PHE A 38 -15.43 -0.83 11.49
N ASN A 39 -15.87 -2.08 11.28
CA ASN A 39 -17.19 -2.44 10.75
C ASN A 39 -17.53 -1.74 9.43
N PHE A 40 -16.53 -1.40 8.61
CA PHE A 40 -16.78 -0.75 7.32
C PHE A 40 -17.34 -1.74 6.30
N ASN A 41 -18.25 -1.27 5.45
CA ASN A 41 -18.83 -2.06 4.37
C ASN A 41 -17.87 -2.15 3.17
N ILE A 42 -17.48 -3.38 2.81
CA ILE A 42 -16.50 -3.72 1.75
C ILE A 42 -16.73 -2.93 0.45
N ASN A 43 -17.98 -2.77 0.03
CA ASN A 43 -18.32 -2.14 -1.25
C ASN A 43 -17.97 -0.65 -1.31
N ASN A 44 -17.90 0.02 -0.15
CA ASN A 44 -17.64 1.46 -0.06
C ASN A 44 -16.17 1.78 0.24
N LEU A 45 -15.30 0.76 0.34
CA LEU A 45 -13.87 0.95 0.58
C LEU A 45 -13.10 1.26 -0.70
N TYR A 46 -12.10 2.14 -0.56
CA TYR A 46 -11.15 2.44 -1.61
C TYR A 46 -9.74 2.64 -1.06
N VAL A 47 -8.74 2.46 -1.93
CA VAL A 47 -7.33 2.63 -1.56
C VAL A 47 -6.95 4.12 -1.57
N LYS A 48 -7.02 4.76 -0.40
CA LYS A 48 -6.72 6.19 -0.24
C LYS A 48 -5.25 6.54 -0.48
N LYS A 49 -4.33 5.81 0.15
CA LYS A 49 -2.88 6.05 0.00
C LYS A 49 -2.15 4.72 0.05
N ILE A 50 -1.12 4.58 -0.78
CA ILE A 50 -0.17 3.48 -0.68
C ILE A 50 1.21 4.01 -1.01
N PHE A 51 2.19 3.78 -0.15
CA PHE A 51 3.58 4.16 -0.40
C PHE A 51 4.53 3.09 0.11
N VAL A 52 5.76 3.16 -0.39
CA VAL A 52 6.82 2.21 -0.09
C VAL A 52 8.00 3.01 0.42
N ASN A 53 8.40 2.73 1.65
CA ASN A 53 9.56 3.32 2.28
C ASN A 53 10.71 2.34 2.27
N GLN A 54 11.92 2.89 2.33
CA GLN A 54 13.12 2.08 2.43
C GLN A 54 13.19 1.40 3.80
N GLY A 55 13.54 0.11 3.81
CA GLY A 55 13.87 -0.63 5.01
C GLY A 55 15.38 -0.71 5.26
N VAL A 56 15.76 -1.70 6.06
CA VAL A 56 17.17 -1.99 6.38
C VAL A 56 17.93 -2.42 5.12
N ARG A 57 19.14 -1.89 4.95
CA ARG A 57 20.07 -2.30 3.88
C ARG A 57 21.12 -3.24 4.44
N MET A 58 21.11 -4.48 3.98
CA MET A 58 22.11 -5.47 4.36
C MET A 58 23.33 -5.40 3.44
N LYS A 59 24.51 -5.25 4.02
CA LYS A 59 25.79 -5.21 3.30
C LYS A 59 26.32 -6.62 3.06
N ARG A 60 26.74 -6.92 1.83
CA ARG A 60 27.42 -8.17 1.44
C ARG A 60 28.68 -7.84 0.64
N LEU A 61 29.76 -8.57 0.87
CA LEU A 61 31.00 -8.42 0.10
C LEU A 61 30.88 -9.28 -1.18
N LEU A 62 31.28 -8.71 -2.30
CA LEU A 62 31.39 -9.39 -3.58
C LEU A 62 32.87 -9.38 -4.01
N PRO A 63 33.55 -10.55 -4.04
CA PRO A 63 34.94 -10.62 -4.46
C PRO A 63 35.10 -10.23 -5.93
N ARG A 64 36.22 -9.58 -6.25
CA ARG A 64 36.60 -9.15 -7.60
C ARG A 64 38.06 -9.52 -7.89
N ALA A 65 38.48 -9.36 -9.15
CA ALA A 65 39.84 -9.65 -9.58
C ALA A 65 40.89 -8.82 -8.81
N LYS A 66 42.11 -9.36 -8.71
CA LYS A 66 43.28 -8.73 -8.06
C LYS A 66 43.04 -8.35 -6.58
N GLY A 67 42.37 -9.22 -5.81
CA GLY A 67 42.16 -9.03 -4.36
C GLY A 67 41.20 -7.90 -4.00
N ARG A 68 40.47 -7.32 -4.97
CA ARG A 68 39.51 -6.25 -4.73
C ARG A 68 38.17 -6.82 -4.26
N SER A 69 37.40 -6.02 -3.54
CA SER A 69 36.04 -6.37 -3.13
C SER A 69 35.11 -5.17 -3.27
N ASN A 70 33.92 -5.42 -3.83
CA ASN A 70 32.84 -4.45 -3.89
C ASN A 70 31.78 -4.80 -2.86
N GLN A 71 31.00 -3.81 -2.43
CA GLN A 71 29.86 -4.04 -1.56
C GLN A 71 28.57 -4.11 -2.37
N ILE A 72 27.82 -5.22 -2.23
CA ILE A 72 26.43 -5.32 -2.67
C ILE A 72 25.53 -4.94 -1.48
N GLN A 73 24.54 -4.08 -1.73
CA GLN A 73 23.48 -3.79 -0.78
C GLN A 73 22.24 -4.62 -1.13
N LYS A 74 21.79 -5.47 -0.21
CA LYS A 74 20.50 -6.15 -0.31
C LYS A 74 19.46 -5.26 0.39
N ASN A 75 18.60 -4.66 -0.43
CA ASN A 75 17.64 -3.67 0.01
C ASN A 75 16.34 -4.36 0.44
N THR A 76 15.76 -3.88 1.54
CA THR A 76 14.40 -4.22 1.97
C THR A 76 13.52 -2.98 1.94
N SER A 77 12.21 -3.16 2.05
CA SER A 77 11.22 -2.08 1.97
C SER A 77 10.05 -2.32 2.90
N HIS A 78 9.47 -1.24 3.42
CA HIS A 78 8.21 -1.25 4.16
C HIS A 78 7.09 -0.73 3.26
N ILE A 79 6.00 -1.49 3.14
CA ILE A 79 4.83 -1.13 2.35
C ILE A 79 3.72 -0.74 3.32
N THR A 80 3.14 0.43 3.13
CA THR A 80 2.02 0.91 3.96
C THR A 80 0.83 1.21 3.06
N ILE A 81 -0.33 0.65 3.40
CA ILE A 81 -1.60 0.87 2.70
C ILE A 81 -2.59 1.51 3.67
N PHE A 82 -3.26 2.56 3.20
CA PHE A 82 -4.38 3.22 3.86
C PHE A 82 -5.63 2.98 3.02
N VAL A 83 -6.66 2.44 3.67
CA VAL A 83 -7.99 2.21 3.09
C VAL A 83 -8.97 3.13 3.81
N ALA A 84 -9.89 3.71 3.07
CA ALA A 84 -10.91 4.62 3.61
C ALA A 84 -12.29 4.28 3.01
N SER A 85 -13.35 4.69 3.70
CA SER A 85 -14.72 4.65 3.20
C SER A 85 -15.09 6.00 2.58
N ASN A 86 -15.77 5.98 1.43
CA ASN A 86 -16.27 7.19 0.75
C ASN A 86 -17.26 8.00 1.60
N GLU A 87 -18.03 7.35 2.48
CA GLU A 87 -19.06 8.00 3.31
C GLU A 87 -18.48 9.01 4.30
N SER A 88 -17.27 8.74 4.82
CA SER A 88 -16.59 9.60 5.79
C SER A 88 -16.06 10.92 5.18
N GLU A 89 -15.95 11.00 3.85
CA GLU A 89 -15.50 12.20 3.13
C GLU A 89 -16.65 13.11 2.70
N SER A 90 -17.85 12.55 2.48
CA SER A 90 -19.08 13.33 2.28
C SER A 90 -19.41 14.20 3.49
N GLU A 91 -19.32 13.68 4.71
CA GLU A 91 -19.63 14.43 5.94
C GLU A 91 -18.69 15.63 6.14
N ARG A 92 -17.39 15.47 5.82
CA ARG A 92 -16.40 16.56 5.95
C ARG A 92 -16.60 17.69 4.94
N LYS A 93 -17.08 17.38 3.73
CA LYS A 93 -17.34 18.40 2.70
C LYS A 93 -18.55 19.27 3.03
N VAL A 94 -19.62 18.68 3.57
CA VAL A 94 -20.84 19.40 3.97
C VAL A 94 -20.54 20.46 5.05
N VAL A 95 -19.68 20.14 6.01
CA VAL A 95 -19.27 21.07 7.08
C VAL A 95 -18.41 22.22 6.54
N SER A 96 -17.56 21.98 5.53
CA SER A 96 -16.72 23.03 4.93
C SER A 96 -17.46 24.02 4.01
N SER A 97 -18.61 23.64 3.45
CA SER A 97 -19.46 24.52 2.62
C SER A 97 -20.38 25.44 3.41
N GLY A 98 -20.52 25.24 4.73
CA GLY A 98 -21.41 26.01 5.60
C GLY A 98 -20.80 27.26 6.23
N SER A 99 -19.52 27.58 5.97
CA SER A 99 -18.84 28.76 6.54
C SER A 99 -18.74 29.89 5.52
N LYS A 100 -19.89 30.50 5.22
CA LYS A 100 -19.98 31.86 4.66
C LYS A 100 -20.92 32.67 5.53
N GLU A 101 -20.35 33.32 6.54
CA GLU A 101 -20.75 34.68 6.91
C GLU A 101 -19.94 35.66 6.06
#